data_AF-A0A1H3WSS5-F1
#
_entry.id   AF-A0A1H3WSS5-F1
#
_cell.length_a   1.000
_cell.length_b   1.000
_cell.length_c   1.000
_cell.angle_alpha   90.00
_cell.angle_beta   90.00
_cell.angle_gamma   90.00
#
_symmetry.space_group_name_H-M   'P 1'
#
loop_
_entity.id
_entity.type
_entity.pdbx_description
1 polymer ?
#
loop_
_entity_poly.entity_id
_entity_poly.type
_entity_poly.pdbx_seq_one_letter_code
_entity_poly.pdbx_strand_id
1 'polypeptide(L)'
;MKQYACTKEIAEAANRHFEREVYNFLYTWVHDHEDETLLRFDQPLEQYLENDALRDFFLNTQQSMQKLLKNRFIACHLGRRVGAVYFDPASGDPLLAPTEQRIYNLTRRMDTERMHVPFRSVHPNKQTDAGDTADISSYPVNSEEIRYNSGNHFISCPANSNVFDENSKHCTAKSEGNLHVLFKRGFLEDRLHDVKVLTAAMHEAGETQPQFFVIYSRHSLQEGHFGTSLVIMDPSNSEFPRRVLVCDTLLKELPQHPRWWNHFIAEFSHVFGDAVTEIVEDLSHPLQKVNIKGDAPYRHDWDCPYYAASMADALSDLVKNNTALPLNGSAADIHNAMKDLMQDYYQPDQEIKDRAGIQHSNLLKRWKSGRELIKELVLENSRKSSYEL
;
A
#
# COMPACT_ATOMS: atom_id res chain seq x y z
N MET A 1 -14.93 20.23 -10.85
CA MET A 1 -15.87 20.27 -9.70
C MET A 1 -15.07 20.60 -8.45
N LYS A 2 -15.37 21.70 -7.76
CA LYS A 2 -14.74 22.01 -6.46
C LYS A 2 -15.22 20.97 -5.45
N GLN A 3 -14.30 20.11 -5.00
CA GLN A 3 -14.56 19.12 -3.97
C GLN A 3 -14.65 19.89 -2.64
N TYR A 4 -15.86 20.10 -2.12
CA TYR A 4 -16.02 20.67 -0.79
C TYR A 4 -15.40 19.68 0.21
N ALA A 5 -14.30 20.08 0.84
CA ALA A 5 -13.67 19.28 1.89
C ALA A 5 -14.66 19.10 3.05
N CYS A 6 -14.79 17.88 3.58
CA CYS A 6 -15.54 17.61 4.81
C CYS A 6 -15.03 18.54 5.91
N THR A 7 -15.90 19.27 6.59
CA THR A 7 -15.47 20.11 7.72
C THR A 7 -15.28 19.24 8.95
N LYS A 8 -14.50 19.73 9.92
CA LYS A 8 -14.23 19.02 11.17
C LYS A 8 -15.51 18.65 11.91
N GLU A 9 -16.47 19.59 11.96
CA GLU A 9 -17.75 19.42 12.65
C GLU A 9 -18.62 18.34 12.02
N ILE A 10 -18.61 18.24 10.68
CA ILE A 10 -19.32 17.18 9.94
C ILE A 10 -18.67 15.83 10.24
N ALA A 11 -17.34 15.75 10.23
CA ALA A 11 -16.62 14.52 10.55
C ALA A 11 -16.86 14.06 12.00
N GLU A 12 -16.86 14.98 12.97
CA GLU A 12 -17.16 14.68 14.37
C GLU A 12 -18.61 14.19 14.55
N ALA A 13 -19.57 14.79 13.85
CA ALA A 13 -20.96 14.33 13.89
C ALA A 13 -21.12 12.92 13.30
N ALA A 14 -20.46 12.64 12.17
CA ALA A 14 -20.42 11.31 11.58
C ALA A 14 -19.77 10.29 12.53
N ASN A 15 -18.64 10.65 13.16
CA ASN A 15 -17.95 9.81 14.13
C ASN A 15 -18.84 9.50 15.34
N ARG A 16 -19.56 10.47 15.91
CA ARG A 16 -20.50 10.22 17.02
C ARG A 16 -21.63 9.26 16.64
N HIS A 17 -22.15 9.36 15.41
CA HIS A 17 -23.17 8.44 14.95
C HIS A 17 -22.60 7.04 14.73
N PHE A 18 -21.40 6.95 14.16
CA PHE A 18 -20.68 5.69 14.01
C PHE A 18 -20.45 4.98 15.35
N GLU A 19 -19.98 5.70 16.37
CA GLU A 19 -19.80 5.17 17.72
C GLU A 19 -21.10 4.53 18.27
N ARG A 20 -22.23 5.22 18.09
CA ARG A 20 -23.54 4.72 18.52
C ARG A 20 -23.96 3.46 17.76
N GLU A 21 -23.72 3.41 16.46
CA GLU A 21 -24.07 2.25 15.64
C GLU A 21 -23.21 1.03 16.00
N VAL A 22 -21.92 1.22 16.26
CA VAL A 22 -21.06 0.13 16.75
C VAL A 22 -21.48 -0.31 18.16
N TYR A 23 -21.78 0.63 19.05
CA TYR A 23 -22.29 0.31 20.39
C TYR A 23 -23.55 -0.56 20.32
N ASN A 24 -24.55 -0.17 19.51
CA ASN A 24 -25.80 -0.93 19.35
C ASN A 24 -25.55 -2.32 18.76
N PHE A 25 -24.62 -2.41 17.81
CA PHE A 25 -24.20 -3.69 17.24
C PHE A 25 -23.59 -4.60 18.32
N LEU A 26 -22.65 -4.08 19.12
CA LEU A 26 -22.00 -4.84 20.19
C LEU A 26 -22.98 -5.24 21.29
N TYR A 27 -23.89 -4.33 21.69
CA TYR A 27 -24.94 -4.63 22.66
C TYR A 27 -25.79 -5.83 22.22
N THR A 28 -26.21 -5.85 20.95
CA THR A 28 -26.97 -6.96 20.38
C THR A 28 -26.14 -8.24 20.35
N TRP A 29 -24.89 -8.15 19.87
CA TRP A 29 -24.00 -9.31 19.80
C TRP A 29 -23.76 -9.94 21.18
N VAL A 30 -23.51 -9.13 22.20
CA VAL A 30 -23.31 -9.56 23.60
C VAL A 30 -24.54 -10.28 24.14
N HIS A 31 -25.73 -9.74 23.87
CA HIS A 31 -26.98 -10.38 24.31
C HIS A 31 -27.19 -11.74 23.62
N ASP A 32 -26.80 -11.87 22.35
CA ASP A 32 -26.98 -13.10 21.58
C ASP A 32 -25.88 -14.15 21.85
N HIS A 33 -24.75 -13.77 22.46
CA HIS A 33 -23.56 -14.61 22.67
C HIS A 33 -23.00 -14.39 24.10
N GLU A 34 -23.85 -14.46 25.12
CA GLU A 34 -23.46 -14.23 26.52
C GLU A 34 -22.29 -15.13 26.95
N ASP A 35 -22.21 -16.36 26.41
CA ASP A 35 -21.15 -17.34 26.65
C ASP A 35 -19.81 -17.02 25.99
N GLU A 36 -19.78 -16.08 25.03
CA GLU A 36 -18.58 -15.64 24.31
C GLU A 36 -17.98 -14.33 24.87
N THR A 37 -18.51 -13.81 25.98
CA THR A 37 -18.06 -12.55 26.63
C THR A 37 -16.94 -12.74 27.67
N LEU A 38 -15.83 -13.36 27.23
CA LEU A 38 -14.74 -13.79 28.12
C LEU A 38 -14.07 -12.67 28.92
N LEU A 39 -14.04 -11.44 28.40
CA LEU A 39 -13.41 -10.29 29.04
C LEU A 39 -14.36 -9.47 29.92
N ARG A 40 -15.66 -9.82 29.98
CA ARG A 40 -16.63 -9.09 30.80
C ARG A 40 -16.41 -9.30 32.30
N PHE A 41 -15.97 -10.46 32.76
CA PHE A 41 -15.75 -10.75 34.19
C PHE A 41 -16.82 -10.15 35.13
N ASP A 42 -16.44 -9.21 35.99
CA ASP A 42 -17.28 -8.49 36.96
C ASP A 42 -17.58 -7.03 36.56
N GLN A 43 -17.14 -6.57 35.38
CA GLN A 43 -17.39 -5.19 34.96
C GLN A 43 -18.87 -4.96 34.57
N PRO A 44 -19.41 -3.75 34.86
CA PRO A 44 -20.71 -3.33 34.36
C PRO A 44 -20.80 -3.42 32.83
N LEU A 45 -21.98 -3.75 32.31
CA LEU A 45 -22.21 -3.94 30.87
C LEU A 45 -21.77 -2.72 30.04
N GLU A 46 -22.05 -1.50 30.50
CA GLU A 46 -21.64 -0.28 29.80
C GLU A 46 -20.13 -0.16 29.68
N GLN A 47 -19.40 -0.41 30.76
CA GLN A 47 -17.94 -0.37 30.78
C GLN A 47 -17.35 -1.45 29.85
N TYR A 48 -17.97 -2.63 29.84
CA TYR A 48 -17.58 -3.73 28.95
C TYR A 48 -17.80 -3.38 27.48
N LEU A 49 -18.95 -2.79 27.13
CA LEU A 49 -19.27 -2.38 25.75
C LEU A 49 -18.31 -1.31 25.24
N GLU A 50 -17.94 -0.37 26.10
CA GLU A 50 -16.98 0.68 25.76
C GLU A 50 -15.55 0.13 25.59
N ASN A 51 -15.11 -0.84 26.39
CA ASN A 51 -13.69 -1.19 26.50
C ASN A 51 -13.32 -2.55 25.91
N ASP A 52 -14.13 -3.60 26.04
CA ASP A 52 -13.68 -4.98 25.77
C ASP A 52 -14.59 -5.76 24.82
N ALA A 53 -15.87 -5.39 24.68
CA ALA A 53 -16.83 -6.14 23.86
C ALA A 53 -16.41 -6.23 22.38
N LEU A 54 -15.85 -5.14 21.82
CA LEU A 54 -15.33 -5.16 20.45
C LEU A 54 -14.21 -6.19 20.29
N ARG A 55 -13.35 -6.33 21.30
CA ARG A 55 -12.26 -7.29 21.26
C ARG A 55 -12.78 -8.72 21.36
N ASP A 56 -13.67 -9.00 22.30
CA ASP A 56 -14.27 -10.33 22.42
C ASP A 56 -14.99 -10.74 21.14
N PHE A 57 -15.70 -9.80 20.51
CA PHE A 57 -16.28 -10.00 19.20
C PHE A 57 -15.21 -10.45 18.19
N PHE A 58 -14.08 -9.74 18.09
CA PHE A 58 -13.00 -10.09 17.16
C PHE A 58 -12.29 -11.42 17.50
N LEU A 59 -12.22 -11.81 18.78
CA LEU A 59 -11.56 -13.04 19.23
C LEU A 59 -12.43 -14.28 19.03
N ASN A 60 -13.73 -14.18 19.32
CA ASN A 60 -14.63 -15.32 19.34
C ASN A 60 -15.44 -15.47 18.05
N THR A 61 -15.48 -14.43 17.22
CA THR A 61 -16.20 -14.46 15.95
C THR A 61 -15.28 -14.79 14.76
N GLN A 62 -15.55 -15.90 14.07
CA GLN A 62 -14.96 -16.13 12.75
C GLN A 62 -15.50 -15.12 11.72
N GLN A 63 -14.61 -14.58 10.87
CA GLN A 63 -14.96 -13.58 9.85
C GLN A 63 -15.59 -12.33 10.50
N SER A 64 -14.98 -11.85 11.59
CA SER A 64 -15.55 -10.84 12.49
C SER A 64 -15.83 -9.53 11.75
N MET A 65 -14.89 -9.06 10.94
CA MET A 65 -15.11 -7.85 10.15
C MET A 65 -16.16 -8.04 9.07
N GLN A 66 -16.22 -9.21 8.41
CA GLN A 66 -17.28 -9.49 7.46
C GLN A 66 -18.64 -9.43 8.16
N LYS A 67 -18.77 -9.99 9.36
CA LYS A 67 -20.02 -9.88 10.15
C LYS A 67 -20.31 -8.44 10.55
N LEU A 68 -19.31 -7.68 10.99
CA LEU A 68 -19.44 -6.26 11.34
C LEU A 68 -19.92 -5.42 10.14
N LEU A 69 -19.35 -5.68 8.95
CA LEU A 69 -19.69 -5.01 7.69
C LEU A 69 -21.08 -5.39 7.13
N LYS A 70 -21.81 -6.34 7.74
CA LYS A 70 -23.24 -6.54 7.42
C LYS A 70 -24.08 -5.37 7.90
N ASN A 71 -23.66 -4.66 8.95
CA ASN A 71 -24.28 -3.38 9.30
C ASN A 71 -23.90 -2.34 8.23
N ARG A 72 -24.91 -1.93 7.45
CA ARG A 72 -24.72 -1.00 6.34
C ARG A 72 -24.14 0.34 6.78
N PHE A 73 -24.52 0.86 7.94
CA PHE A 73 -24.00 2.13 8.42
C PHE A 73 -22.51 2.04 8.72
N ILE A 74 -22.11 1.03 9.49
CA ILE A 74 -20.71 0.76 9.83
C ILE A 74 -19.89 0.58 8.56
N ALA A 75 -20.36 -0.22 7.60
CA ALA A 75 -19.69 -0.42 6.32
C ALA A 75 -19.55 0.87 5.50
N CYS A 76 -20.59 1.72 5.46
CA CYS A 76 -20.56 2.99 4.75
C CYS A 76 -19.57 3.98 5.40
N HIS A 77 -19.47 4.00 6.73
CA HIS A 77 -18.54 4.86 7.45
C HIS A 77 -17.10 4.43 7.24
N LEU A 78 -16.79 3.15 7.44
CA LEU A 78 -15.43 2.59 7.25
C LEU A 78 -14.98 2.67 5.77
N GLY A 79 -15.91 2.54 4.83
CA GLY A 79 -15.67 2.64 3.38
C GLY A 79 -15.91 4.03 2.78
N ARG A 80 -15.97 5.08 3.59
CA ARG A 80 -16.35 6.43 3.13
C ARG A 80 -15.37 6.99 2.10
N ARG A 81 -15.87 7.83 1.19
CA ARG A 81 -15.04 8.49 0.16
C ARG A 81 -14.17 9.57 0.81
N VAL A 82 -13.02 9.88 0.20
CA VAL A 82 -12.11 10.97 0.62
C VAL A 82 -12.85 12.27 0.96
N GLY A 83 -13.84 12.67 0.14
CA GLY A 83 -14.59 13.90 0.37
C GLY A 83 -15.45 13.91 1.65
N ALA A 84 -15.63 12.76 2.31
CA ALA A 84 -16.33 12.61 3.58
C ALA A 84 -15.37 12.43 4.78
N VAL A 85 -14.06 12.58 4.55
CA VAL A 85 -13.02 12.46 5.58
C VAL A 85 -12.45 13.84 5.83
N TYR A 86 -12.41 14.25 7.10
CA TYR A 86 -11.62 15.40 7.49
C TYR A 86 -10.18 14.94 7.72
N PHE A 87 -9.23 15.58 7.04
CA PHE A 87 -7.81 15.39 7.28
C PHE A 87 -7.27 16.62 8.01
N ASP A 88 -6.54 16.40 9.10
CA ASP A 88 -5.91 17.47 9.86
C ASP A 88 -4.92 18.24 8.96
N PRO A 89 -5.05 19.58 8.82
CA PRO A 89 -4.18 20.35 7.95
C PRO A 89 -2.69 20.36 8.36
N ALA A 90 -2.38 20.11 9.63
CA ALA A 90 -1.00 20.14 10.14
C ALA A 90 -0.33 18.77 10.08
N SER A 91 -1.06 17.69 10.38
CA SER A 91 -0.49 16.32 10.40
C SER A 91 -0.84 15.47 9.18
N GLY A 92 -1.88 15.85 8.45
CA GLY A 92 -2.48 15.06 7.37
C GLY A 92 -3.23 13.81 7.86
N ASP A 93 -3.44 13.66 9.16
CA ASP A 93 -4.14 12.51 9.74
C ASP A 93 -5.65 12.59 9.48
N PRO A 94 -6.32 11.48 9.13
CA PRO A 94 -7.77 11.46 9.12
C PRO A 94 -8.30 11.56 10.55
N LEU A 95 -9.36 12.35 10.75
CA LEU A 95 -10.09 12.37 12.01
C LEU A 95 -10.97 11.12 12.10
N LEU A 96 -10.47 10.10 12.79
CA LEU A 96 -11.17 8.83 13.01
C LEU A 96 -11.99 8.88 14.30
N ALA A 97 -13.06 8.11 14.34
CA ALA A 97 -13.71 7.78 15.60
C ALA A 97 -12.80 6.86 16.44
N PRO A 98 -12.76 6.97 17.78
CA PRO A 98 -11.99 6.05 18.63
C PRO A 98 -12.21 4.56 18.29
N THR A 99 -13.47 4.14 18.14
CA THR A 99 -13.84 2.76 17.81
C THR A 99 -13.45 2.39 16.39
N GLU A 100 -13.49 3.33 15.44
CA GLU A 100 -13.01 3.12 14.08
C GLU A 100 -11.50 2.77 14.08
N GLN A 101 -10.71 3.49 14.87
CA GLN A 101 -9.28 3.20 15.03
C GLN A 101 -9.05 1.81 15.65
N ARG A 102 -9.86 1.42 16.64
CA ARG A 102 -9.78 0.11 17.29
C ARG A 102 -10.11 -1.03 16.33
N ILE A 103 -11.15 -0.89 15.50
CA ILE A 103 -11.48 -1.86 14.45
C ILE A 103 -10.27 -2.06 13.51
N TYR A 104 -9.61 -0.99 13.07
CA TYR A 104 -8.41 -1.10 12.22
C TYR A 104 -7.22 -1.77 12.92
N ASN A 105 -7.03 -1.54 14.22
CA ASN A 105 -5.97 -2.21 14.98
C ASN A 105 -6.27 -3.71 15.20
N LEU A 106 -7.52 -4.07 15.51
CA LEU A 106 -7.94 -5.46 15.75
C LEU A 106 -7.90 -6.29 14.46
N THR A 107 -8.44 -5.77 13.35
CA THR A 107 -8.35 -6.44 12.03
C THR A 107 -6.92 -6.77 11.64
N ARG A 108 -5.95 -5.90 11.96
CA ARG A 108 -4.53 -6.13 11.66
C ARG A 108 -3.96 -7.38 12.34
N ARG A 109 -4.50 -7.80 13.49
CA ARG A 109 -4.02 -8.95 14.28
C ARG A 109 -4.64 -10.27 13.86
N MET A 110 -5.65 -10.25 13.00
CA MET A 110 -6.30 -11.46 12.52
C MET A 110 -5.51 -12.02 11.34
N ASP A 111 -4.66 -13.02 11.60
CA ASP A 111 -3.85 -13.70 10.57
C ASP A 111 -4.68 -14.35 9.44
N THR A 112 -5.98 -14.56 9.70
CA THR A 112 -6.91 -15.27 8.81
C THR A 112 -7.65 -14.38 7.83
N GLU A 113 -7.69 -13.08 8.06
CA GLU A 113 -8.46 -12.16 7.24
C GLU A 113 -7.48 -11.33 6.40
N ARG A 114 -7.67 -11.28 5.08
CA ARG A 114 -6.87 -10.46 4.14
C ARG A 114 -7.14 -8.96 4.33
N MET A 115 -7.26 -8.49 5.56
CA MET A 115 -7.78 -7.18 5.91
C MET A 115 -6.80 -6.43 6.77
N HIS A 116 -6.01 -5.62 6.08
CA HIS A 116 -5.09 -4.74 6.73
C HIS A 116 -5.31 -3.33 6.23
N VAL A 117 -6.45 -2.77 6.61
CA VAL A 117 -6.89 -1.50 6.08
C VAL A 117 -5.79 -0.46 6.33
N PRO A 118 -5.18 0.13 5.29
CA PRO A 118 -3.96 0.94 5.37
C PRO A 118 -4.22 2.35 5.93
N PHE A 119 -5.24 2.51 6.78
CA PHE A 119 -5.38 3.72 7.57
C PHE A 119 -4.39 3.61 8.74
N ARG A 120 -3.66 4.69 9.03
CA ARG A 120 -2.52 4.71 9.97
C ARG A 120 -2.83 3.88 11.24
N SER A 121 -2.08 2.80 11.45
CA SER A 121 -2.22 1.93 12.64
C SER A 121 -1.21 2.31 13.71
N VAL A 122 -1.60 2.15 14.97
CA VAL A 122 -0.72 2.39 16.13
C VAL A 122 0.29 1.24 16.23
N HIS A 123 1.56 1.52 16.58
CA HIS A 123 2.59 0.49 16.74
C HIS A 123 2.17 -0.56 17.79
N PRO A 124 2.46 -1.87 17.62
CA PRO A 124 2.06 -2.92 18.58
C PRO A 124 2.43 -2.61 20.05
N ASN A 125 3.60 -2.02 20.30
CA ASN A 125 4.04 -1.63 21.66
C ASN A 125 3.26 -0.46 22.28
N LYS A 126 2.39 0.20 21.50
CA LYS A 126 1.43 1.22 21.94
C LYS A 126 0.01 0.69 21.85
N GLN A 127 -0.12 -0.61 21.66
CA GLN A 127 -1.35 -1.32 21.83
C GLN A 127 -1.24 -2.14 23.10
N THR A 128 -2.35 -2.35 23.78
CA THR A 128 -2.43 -3.37 24.83
C THR A 128 -2.19 -4.74 24.20
N ASP A 129 -1.94 -5.77 25.02
CA ASP A 129 -1.94 -7.18 24.56
C ASP A 129 -3.25 -7.55 23.84
N ALA A 130 -4.28 -6.72 24.04
CA ALA A 130 -5.62 -6.79 23.52
C ALA A 130 -5.83 -6.24 22.09
N GLY A 131 -5.01 -5.29 21.65
CA GLY A 131 -5.18 -4.64 20.34
C GLY A 131 -5.81 -3.26 20.38
N ASP A 132 -6.23 -2.83 21.56
CA ASP A 132 -6.64 -1.46 21.80
C ASP A 132 -5.43 -0.54 21.79
N THR A 133 -5.62 0.73 21.41
CA THR A 133 -4.61 1.76 21.63
C THR A 133 -4.38 1.88 23.13
N ALA A 134 -3.19 1.54 23.60
CA ALA A 134 -2.84 1.69 25.00
C ALA A 134 -2.86 3.17 25.37
N ASP A 135 -3.15 3.48 26.64
CA ASP A 135 -3.15 4.85 27.15
C ASP A 135 -1.78 5.50 26.90
N ILE A 136 -1.78 6.77 26.49
CA ILE A 136 -0.56 7.56 26.29
C ILE A 136 0.29 7.56 27.55
N SER A 137 -0.34 7.54 28.73
CA SER A 137 0.33 7.48 30.02
C SER A 137 1.15 6.19 30.24
N SER A 138 0.83 5.11 29.52
CA SER A 138 1.55 3.85 29.57
C SER A 138 2.70 3.79 28.56
N TYR A 139 2.94 4.85 27.79
CA TYR A 139 4.03 4.86 26.81
C TYR A 139 5.37 5.20 27.48
N PRO A 140 6.52 4.76 26.91
CA PRO A 140 7.83 5.13 27.44
C PRO A 140 8.01 6.65 27.55
N VAL A 141 8.68 7.12 28.61
CA VAL A 141 9.01 8.54 28.81
C VAL A 141 9.75 9.08 27.57
N ASN A 142 9.34 10.25 27.06
CA ASN A 142 9.78 10.88 25.80
C ASN A 142 9.22 10.28 24.49
N SER A 143 8.19 9.43 24.54
CA SER A 143 7.52 8.91 23.34
C SER A 143 6.27 9.70 22.90
N GLU A 144 5.92 10.75 23.66
CA GLU A 144 4.76 11.62 23.43
C GLU A 144 4.98 12.58 22.27
N GLU A 145 6.16 13.20 22.17
CA GLU A 145 6.35 14.31 21.24
C GLU A 145 6.68 13.88 19.82
N ILE A 146 7.32 12.73 19.59
CA ILE A 146 7.89 12.49 18.27
C ILE A 146 8.02 10.99 17.90
N ARG A 147 7.63 10.66 16.65
CA ARG A 147 8.23 9.62 15.75
C ARG A 147 7.56 8.25 15.56
N TYR A 148 6.57 7.82 16.34
CA TYR A 148 6.15 6.39 16.30
C TYR A 148 4.68 6.10 15.98
N ASN A 149 3.89 7.13 15.64
CA ASN A 149 2.50 6.97 15.17
C ASN A 149 2.39 6.98 13.63
N SER A 150 3.51 7.11 12.92
CA SER A 150 3.54 7.04 11.46
C SER A 150 3.58 5.58 11.03
N GLY A 151 2.51 5.18 10.33
CA GLY A 151 2.33 3.85 9.79
C GLY A 151 3.49 3.35 8.95
N ASN A 152 3.52 2.03 8.80
CA ASN A 152 4.39 1.27 7.91
C ASN A 152 5.85 1.15 8.37
N HIS A 153 6.09 0.64 9.58
CA HIS A 153 7.37 -0.03 9.83
C HIS A 153 7.54 -1.13 8.77
N PHE A 154 8.76 -1.36 8.25
CA PHE A 154 9.07 -2.45 7.30
C PHE A 154 8.52 -3.83 7.73
N ILE A 155 8.31 -4.01 9.03
CA ILE A 155 7.82 -5.22 9.69
C ILE A 155 6.28 -5.29 9.68
N SER A 156 5.58 -4.16 9.50
CA SER A 156 4.16 -4.18 9.14
C SER A 156 4.01 -4.45 7.64
N CYS A 157 4.41 -5.66 7.24
CA CYS A 157 4.06 -6.35 6.00
C CYS A 157 2.64 -6.07 5.45
N PRO A 158 1.59 -5.85 6.27
CA PRO A 158 0.24 -5.91 5.73
C PRO A 158 -0.32 -4.64 5.05
N ALA A 159 -0.02 -3.43 5.52
CA ALA A 159 -0.57 -2.20 4.92
C ALA A 159 -0.02 -1.92 3.50
N ASN A 160 1.23 -2.33 3.24
CA ASN A 160 1.80 -2.32 1.89
C ASN A 160 1.13 -3.32 0.94
N SER A 161 0.47 -4.36 1.46
CA SER A 161 -0.19 -5.39 0.64
C SER A 161 -1.48 -4.89 0.00
N ASN A 162 -2.21 -3.95 0.62
CA ASN A 162 -3.40 -3.38 -0.02
C ASN A 162 -3.07 -2.32 -1.06
N VAL A 163 -2.01 -1.54 -0.81
CA VAL A 163 -1.44 -0.64 -1.82
C VAL A 163 -0.96 -1.48 -3.00
N PHE A 164 -0.26 -2.59 -2.71
CA PHE A 164 0.13 -3.57 -3.69
C PHE A 164 -1.08 -4.08 -4.48
N ASP A 165 -2.10 -4.62 -3.82
CA ASP A 165 -3.24 -5.25 -4.48
C ASP A 165 -4.06 -4.24 -5.30
N GLU A 166 -4.28 -3.00 -4.83
CA GLU A 166 -5.02 -1.99 -5.59
C GLU A 166 -4.25 -1.49 -6.82
N ASN A 167 -2.97 -1.16 -6.66
CA ASN A 167 -2.15 -0.71 -7.78
C ASN A 167 -1.90 -1.86 -8.77
N SER A 168 -1.83 -3.11 -8.28
CA SER A 168 -1.70 -4.28 -9.14
C SER A 168 -2.87 -4.39 -10.11
N LYS A 169 -4.11 -4.14 -9.68
CA LYS A 169 -5.29 -4.26 -10.54
C LYS A 169 -5.25 -3.29 -11.72
N HIS A 170 -4.80 -2.06 -11.49
CA HIS A 170 -4.69 -1.06 -12.55
C HIS A 170 -3.56 -1.38 -13.52
N CYS A 171 -2.35 -1.65 -13.00
CA CYS A 171 -1.19 -1.87 -13.84
C CYS A 171 -1.28 -3.22 -14.59
N THR A 172 -1.71 -4.30 -13.93
CA THR A 172 -1.84 -5.62 -14.58
C THR A 172 -2.87 -5.64 -15.71
N ALA A 173 -3.94 -4.84 -15.61
CA ALA A 173 -4.93 -4.67 -16.67
C ALA A 173 -4.37 -4.05 -17.95
N LYS A 174 -3.17 -3.46 -17.91
CA LYS A 174 -2.44 -2.96 -19.09
C LYS A 174 -1.67 -4.05 -19.83
N SER A 175 -1.52 -5.25 -19.24
CA SER A 175 -0.79 -6.35 -19.87
C SER A 175 -1.55 -6.83 -21.09
N GLU A 176 -0.96 -6.66 -22.27
CA GLU A 176 -1.54 -7.01 -23.56
C GLU A 176 -0.43 -7.11 -24.61
N GLY A 177 -0.56 -8.05 -25.55
CA GLY A 177 0.44 -8.26 -26.59
C GLY A 177 1.80 -8.59 -26.01
N ASN A 178 2.78 -7.73 -26.27
CA ASN A 178 4.17 -7.90 -25.82
C ASN A 178 4.49 -7.17 -24.50
N LEU A 179 3.50 -6.56 -23.84
CA LEU A 179 3.65 -5.96 -22.51
C LEU A 179 3.12 -6.92 -21.43
N HIS A 180 3.99 -7.26 -20.49
CA HIS A 180 3.72 -8.12 -19.34
C HIS A 180 3.99 -7.36 -18.05
N VAL A 181 2.94 -7.06 -17.28
CA VAL A 181 3.09 -6.37 -16.00
C VAL A 181 3.11 -7.39 -14.86
N LEU A 182 4.29 -7.59 -14.27
CA LEU A 182 4.53 -8.53 -13.18
C LEU A 182 4.37 -7.82 -11.83
N PHE A 183 3.13 -7.80 -11.35
CA PHE A 183 2.74 -7.22 -10.08
C PHE A 183 2.33 -8.35 -9.11
N LYS A 184 3.29 -9.18 -8.69
CA LYS A 184 3.06 -10.37 -7.82
C LYS A 184 3.80 -10.27 -6.49
N ARG A 185 3.20 -10.79 -5.40
CA ARG A 185 3.85 -10.89 -4.08
C ARG A 185 5.12 -11.76 -4.19
N GLY A 186 6.16 -11.39 -3.43
CA GLY A 186 7.46 -12.05 -3.47
C GLY A 186 8.60 -11.03 -3.61
N PHE A 187 9.75 -11.51 -4.09
CA PHE A 187 10.94 -10.69 -4.29
C PHE A 187 11.29 -10.58 -5.78
N LEU A 188 12.18 -9.63 -6.09
CA LEU A 188 12.59 -9.36 -7.46
C LEU A 188 13.17 -10.60 -8.14
N GLU A 189 14.03 -11.36 -7.45
CA GLU A 189 14.63 -12.59 -7.95
C GLU A 189 13.58 -13.57 -8.53
N ASP A 190 12.49 -13.82 -7.78
CA ASP A 190 11.38 -14.68 -8.23
C ASP A 190 10.76 -14.16 -9.54
N ARG A 191 10.65 -12.84 -9.68
CA ARG A 191 10.06 -12.20 -10.86
C ARG A 191 11.00 -12.25 -12.05
N LEU A 192 12.30 -12.11 -11.84
CA LEU A 192 13.30 -12.26 -12.90
C LEU A 192 13.35 -13.71 -13.41
N HIS A 193 13.20 -14.70 -12.52
CA HIS A 193 13.03 -16.09 -12.93
C HIS A 193 11.74 -16.31 -13.74
N ASP A 194 10.61 -15.74 -13.32
CA ASP A 194 9.36 -15.77 -14.11
C ASP A 194 9.61 -15.21 -15.52
N VAL A 195 10.35 -14.10 -15.66
CA VAL A 195 10.68 -13.50 -16.96
C VAL A 195 11.45 -14.46 -17.87
N LYS A 196 12.47 -15.15 -17.36
CA LYS A 196 13.23 -16.15 -18.14
C LYS A 196 12.34 -17.27 -18.64
N VAL A 197 11.55 -17.85 -17.74
CA VAL A 197 10.64 -18.97 -18.06
C VAL A 197 9.60 -18.54 -19.11
N LEU A 198 8.97 -17.38 -18.93
CA LEU A 198 7.99 -16.86 -19.87
C LEU A 198 8.60 -16.56 -21.24
N THR A 199 9.80 -15.98 -21.28
CA THR A 199 10.50 -15.69 -22.53
C THR A 199 10.87 -16.96 -23.29
N ALA A 200 11.37 -17.99 -22.59
CA ALA A 200 11.67 -19.29 -23.20
C ALA A 200 10.40 -19.95 -23.77
N ALA A 201 9.28 -19.91 -23.04
CA ALA A 201 8.01 -20.42 -23.55
C ALA A 201 7.50 -19.65 -24.79
N MET A 202 7.70 -18.32 -24.83
CA MET A 202 7.37 -17.50 -26.00
C MET A 202 8.24 -17.85 -27.21
N HIS A 203 9.53 -18.14 -27.00
CA HIS A 203 10.42 -18.63 -28.05
C HIS A 203 9.91 -19.95 -28.65
N GLU A 204 9.54 -20.90 -27.79
CA GLU A 204 8.96 -22.19 -28.22
C GLU A 204 7.64 -22.01 -28.99
N ALA A 205 6.85 -20.98 -28.64
CA ALA A 205 5.63 -20.61 -29.35
C ALA A 205 5.90 -19.88 -30.69
N GLY A 206 7.15 -19.59 -31.03
CA GLY A 206 7.55 -18.93 -32.27
C GLY A 206 7.44 -17.39 -32.22
N GLU A 207 7.32 -16.79 -31.05
CA GLU A 207 7.37 -15.33 -30.90
C GLU A 207 8.76 -14.82 -31.25
N THR A 208 8.81 -13.73 -32.02
CA THR A 208 10.09 -13.10 -32.43
C THR A 208 10.18 -11.64 -32.04
N GLN A 209 9.10 -11.06 -31.53
CA GLN A 209 9.07 -9.66 -31.14
C GLN A 209 9.64 -9.49 -29.72
N PRO A 210 10.34 -8.37 -29.44
CA PRO A 210 10.77 -8.05 -28.08
C PRO A 210 9.59 -8.01 -27.11
N GLN A 211 9.80 -8.60 -25.94
CA GLN A 211 8.85 -8.70 -24.85
C GLN A 211 9.26 -7.75 -23.73
N PHE A 212 8.29 -7.02 -23.18
CA PHE A 212 8.47 -5.96 -22.21
C PHE A 212 7.89 -6.40 -20.88
N PHE A 213 8.74 -6.59 -19.87
CA PHE A 213 8.32 -7.01 -18.54
C PHE A 213 8.47 -5.85 -17.56
N VAL A 214 7.35 -5.21 -17.20
CA VAL A 214 7.31 -4.20 -16.14
C VAL A 214 7.13 -4.92 -14.82
N ILE A 215 8.15 -4.90 -13.96
CA ILE A 215 8.17 -5.60 -12.68
C ILE A 215 7.98 -4.58 -11.57
N TYR A 216 6.99 -4.80 -10.71
CA TYR A 216 6.87 -4.12 -9.42
C TYR A 216 7.05 -5.16 -8.32
N SER A 217 8.07 -4.97 -7.48
CA SER A 217 8.40 -5.95 -6.43
C SER A 217 9.15 -5.32 -5.27
N ARG A 218 9.21 -6.06 -4.15
CA ARG A 218 10.24 -5.85 -3.14
C ARG A 218 11.59 -6.27 -3.71
N HIS A 219 12.63 -5.55 -3.35
CA HIS A 219 13.97 -5.76 -3.87
C HIS A 219 14.52 -7.11 -3.41
N SER A 220 14.63 -7.33 -2.10
CA SER A 220 15.16 -8.58 -1.55
C SER A 220 14.51 -8.93 -0.21
N LEU A 221 14.77 -10.15 0.27
CA LEU A 221 14.34 -10.58 1.60
C LEU A 221 15.01 -9.74 2.70
N GLN A 222 16.24 -9.28 2.44
CA GLN A 222 17.06 -8.50 3.37
C GLN A 222 16.61 -7.03 3.41
N GLU A 223 16.10 -6.53 2.28
CA GLU A 223 15.65 -5.16 2.10
C GLU A 223 14.21 -5.14 1.52
N GLY A 224 13.23 -4.98 2.40
CA GLY A 224 11.81 -4.79 2.08
C GLY A 224 11.44 -3.48 1.36
N HIS A 225 12.39 -2.83 0.68
CA HIS A 225 12.16 -1.64 -0.13
C HIS A 225 11.49 -2.02 -1.46
N PHE A 226 10.59 -1.16 -1.94
CA PHE A 226 9.88 -1.37 -3.20
C PHE A 226 10.51 -0.57 -4.31
N GLY A 227 10.57 -1.18 -5.49
CA GLY A 227 11.00 -0.52 -6.70
C GLY A 227 10.37 -1.14 -7.92
N THR A 228 10.79 -0.64 -9.07
CA THR A 228 10.25 -1.03 -10.35
C THR A 228 11.37 -1.24 -11.34
N SER A 229 11.21 -2.20 -12.24
CA SER A 229 12.11 -2.36 -13.37
C SER A 229 11.33 -2.63 -14.65
N LEU A 230 11.93 -2.26 -15.77
CA LEU A 230 11.54 -2.74 -17.09
C LEU A 230 12.64 -3.65 -17.59
N VAL A 231 12.31 -4.91 -17.82
CA VAL A 231 13.20 -5.90 -18.43
C VAL A 231 12.71 -6.16 -19.84
N ILE A 232 13.54 -5.86 -20.83
CA ILE A 232 13.23 -6.11 -22.24
C ILE A 232 13.95 -7.38 -22.67
N MET A 233 13.18 -8.40 -23.01
CA MET A 233 13.69 -9.68 -23.46
C MET A 233 13.49 -9.84 -24.97
N ASP A 234 14.44 -10.49 -25.61
CA ASP A 234 14.28 -10.99 -26.97
C ASP A 234 13.98 -12.49 -26.87
N PRO A 235 12.83 -12.99 -27.36
CA PRO A 235 12.55 -14.42 -27.32
C PRO A 235 13.65 -15.28 -27.96
N SER A 236 14.37 -14.77 -28.97
CA SER A 236 15.48 -15.49 -29.59
C SER A 236 16.70 -15.68 -28.66
N ASN A 237 16.76 -14.93 -27.56
CA ASN A 237 17.75 -15.05 -26.49
C ASN A 237 17.08 -14.94 -25.11
N SER A 238 16.41 -16.02 -24.67
CA SER A 238 15.70 -16.07 -23.40
C SER A 238 16.61 -16.03 -22.15
N GLU A 239 17.92 -16.24 -22.32
CA GLU A 239 18.85 -16.35 -21.20
C GLU A 239 19.40 -14.99 -20.74
N PHE A 240 19.32 -13.96 -21.56
CA PHE A 240 19.91 -12.66 -21.25
C PHE A 240 19.03 -11.50 -21.76
N PRO A 241 18.77 -10.47 -20.94
CA PRO A 241 17.93 -9.35 -21.36
C PRO A 241 18.64 -8.50 -22.39
N ARG A 242 17.86 -7.93 -23.30
CA ARG A 242 18.34 -6.96 -24.29
C ARG A 242 18.62 -5.60 -23.65
N ARG A 243 17.83 -5.23 -22.64
CA ARG A 243 17.95 -3.96 -21.91
C ARG A 243 17.27 -4.07 -20.54
N VAL A 244 17.84 -3.43 -19.53
CA VAL A 244 17.25 -3.36 -18.18
C VAL A 244 17.21 -1.92 -17.72
N LEU A 245 16.01 -1.42 -17.41
CA LEU A 245 15.82 -0.10 -16.80
C LEU A 245 15.37 -0.30 -15.37
N VAL A 246 16.01 0.38 -14.44
CA VAL A 246 15.71 0.29 -13.01
C VAL A 246 15.20 1.62 -12.48
N CYS A 247 14.02 1.60 -11.88
CA CYS A 247 13.37 2.74 -11.29
C CYS A 247 13.32 2.56 -9.77
N ASP A 248 14.06 3.40 -9.06
CA ASP A 248 13.91 3.58 -7.63
C ASP A 248 13.67 5.06 -7.33
N THR A 249 13.36 5.37 -6.09
CA THR A 249 13.08 6.69 -5.55
C THR A 249 14.33 7.43 -5.09
N LEU A 250 15.50 7.00 -5.59
CA LEU A 250 16.83 7.40 -5.15
C LEU A 250 17.12 8.89 -5.34
N LEU A 251 17.79 9.47 -4.35
CA LEU A 251 18.49 10.74 -4.52
C LEU A 251 19.75 10.51 -5.35
N LYS A 252 19.65 10.67 -6.67
CA LYS A 252 20.78 10.63 -7.62
C LYS A 252 21.89 11.66 -7.31
N GLU A 253 21.58 12.68 -6.51
CA GLU A 253 22.51 13.71 -6.04
C GLU A 253 23.45 13.22 -4.92
N LEU A 254 23.21 12.03 -4.34
CA LEU A 254 24.12 11.46 -3.34
C LEU A 254 25.42 11.03 -4.02
N PRO A 255 26.59 11.27 -3.39
CA PRO A 255 27.90 10.92 -3.97
C PRO A 255 28.09 9.41 -4.19
N GLN A 256 27.21 8.56 -3.63
CA GLN A 256 27.18 7.12 -3.84
C GLN A 256 25.71 6.66 -3.87
N HIS A 257 25.42 5.65 -4.70
CA HIS A 257 24.15 4.95 -4.61
C HIS A 257 23.99 4.35 -3.20
N PRO A 258 22.79 4.39 -2.62
CA PRO A 258 22.57 3.81 -1.30
C PRO A 258 22.73 2.28 -1.33
N ARG A 259 23.01 1.70 -0.16
CA ARG A 259 23.36 0.27 -0.04
C ARG A 259 22.34 -0.68 -0.66
N TRP A 260 21.04 -0.34 -0.61
CA TRP A 260 19.99 -1.15 -1.22
C TRP A 260 20.03 -1.21 -2.75
N TRP A 261 20.65 -0.24 -3.42
CA TRP A 261 20.89 -0.32 -4.87
C TRP A 261 21.74 -1.53 -5.22
N ASN A 262 22.80 -1.79 -4.44
CA ASN A 262 23.67 -2.93 -4.68
C ASN A 262 22.93 -4.26 -4.49
N HIS A 263 21.98 -4.33 -3.55
CA HIS A 263 21.10 -5.48 -3.41
C HIS A 263 20.23 -5.66 -4.65
N PHE A 264 19.69 -4.58 -5.21
CA PHE A 264 18.88 -4.64 -6.43
C PHE A 264 19.68 -5.18 -7.61
N ILE A 265 20.88 -4.65 -7.83
CA ILE A 265 21.78 -5.10 -8.91
C ILE A 265 22.20 -6.56 -8.71
N ALA A 266 22.46 -6.98 -7.46
CA ALA A 266 22.81 -8.36 -7.14
C ALA A 266 21.72 -9.36 -7.56
N GLU A 267 20.43 -9.04 -7.38
CA GLU A 267 19.35 -9.94 -7.81
C GLU A 267 19.33 -10.14 -9.34
N PHE A 268 19.67 -9.11 -10.12
CA PHE A 268 19.84 -9.28 -11.57
C PHE A 268 21.03 -10.18 -11.89
N SER A 269 22.17 -9.97 -11.23
CA SER A 269 23.36 -10.81 -11.40
C SER A 269 23.10 -12.27 -11.04
N HIS A 270 22.33 -12.53 -9.98
CA HIS A 270 21.99 -13.89 -9.56
C HIS A 270 21.20 -14.65 -10.65
N VAL A 271 20.31 -13.97 -11.38
CA VAL A 271 19.41 -14.60 -12.35
C VAL A 271 19.98 -14.63 -13.79
N PHE A 272 20.66 -13.56 -14.20
CA PHE A 272 21.16 -13.37 -15.58
C PHE A 272 22.69 -13.43 -15.70
N GLY A 273 23.41 -13.59 -14.59
CA GLY A 273 24.86 -13.54 -14.52
C GLY A 273 25.41 -12.10 -14.44
N ASP A 274 26.65 -11.96 -13.98
CA ASP A 274 27.28 -10.65 -13.66
C ASP A 274 27.32 -9.67 -14.83
N ALA A 275 27.35 -10.16 -16.07
CA ALA A 275 27.38 -9.32 -17.27
C ALA A 275 26.14 -8.41 -17.42
N VAL A 276 25.02 -8.76 -16.77
CA VAL A 276 23.79 -7.94 -16.81
C VAL A 276 24.00 -6.55 -16.21
N THR A 277 24.93 -6.42 -15.25
CA THR A 277 25.19 -5.15 -14.55
C THR A 277 25.68 -4.04 -15.48
N GLU A 278 26.30 -4.40 -16.60
CA GLU A 278 26.79 -3.47 -17.63
C GLU A 278 25.67 -2.85 -18.48
N ILE A 279 24.48 -3.47 -18.51
CA ILE A 279 23.32 -3.01 -19.29
C ILE A 279 22.17 -2.50 -18.42
N VAL A 280 22.37 -2.46 -17.10
CA VAL A 280 21.40 -1.87 -16.17
C VAL A 280 21.52 -0.36 -16.21
N GLU A 281 20.43 0.31 -16.58
CA GLU A 281 20.34 1.77 -16.61
C GLU A 281 19.52 2.29 -15.42
N ASP A 282 20.05 3.32 -14.75
CA ASP A 282 19.38 3.98 -13.64
C ASP A 282 18.35 5.03 -14.10
N LEU A 283 17.09 4.64 -14.06
CA LEU A 283 15.92 5.47 -14.34
C LEU A 283 15.26 6.02 -13.07
N SER A 284 15.98 6.04 -11.94
CA SER A 284 15.43 6.49 -10.66
C SER A 284 14.97 7.95 -10.68
N HIS A 285 13.87 8.21 -9.96
CA HIS A 285 13.28 9.52 -9.76
C HIS A 285 13.51 9.97 -8.30
N PRO A 286 14.00 11.19 -8.02
CA PRO A 286 14.39 11.60 -6.67
C PRO A 286 13.19 12.02 -5.79
N LEU A 287 12.19 11.13 -5.69
CA LEU A 287 10.95 11.35 -4.95
C LEU A 287 11.12 11.18 -3.43
N GLN A 288 12.20 10.53 -2.96
CA GLN A 288 12.57 10.51 -1.54
C GLN A 288 13.10 11.84 -1.00
N LYS A 289 13.31 12.87 -1.84
CA LYS A 289 13.77 14.22 -1.42
C LYS A 289 12.84 14.90 -0.40
N VAL A 290 11.65 14.34 -0.17
CA VAL A 290 10.69 14.71 0.89
C VAL A 290 11.19 14.34 2.30
N ASN A 291 12.22 13.50 2.44
CA ASN A 291 12.76 13.03 3.71
C ASN A 291 14.19 13.55 3.93
N ILE A 292 14.37 14.86 4.08
CA ILE A 292 15.68 15.43 4.43
C ILE A 292 16.03 15.00 5.86
N LYS A 293 17.15 14.28 6.03
CA LYS A 293 17.81 14.07 7.34
C LYS A 293 18.22 15.44 7.90
N GLY A 294 17.29 16.12 8.56
CA GLY A 294 17.47 17.48 9.05
C GLY A 294 16.17 18.14 9.51
N ASP A 295 15.02 17.67 9.01
CA ASP A 295 13.74 18.15 9.52
C ASP A 295 13.55 17.74 10.97
N ALA A 296 13.11 18.69 11.81
CA ALA A 296 12.67 18.44 13.16
C ALA A 296 11.13 18.51 13.19
N PRO A 297 10.41 17.39 13.33
CA PRO A 297 10.95 16.04 13.50
C PRO A 297 11.30 15.33 12.19
N TYR A 298 12.29 14.43 12.25
CA TYR A 298 12.64 13.59 11.11
C TYR A 298 11.48 12.64 10.84
N ARG A 299 10.84 12.80 9.69
CA ARG A 299 9.75 11.95 9.22
C ARG A 299 10.32 11.11 8.08
N HIS A 300 10.54 9.83 8.32
CA HIS A 300 10.80 8.88 7.23
C HIS A 300 9.44 8.53 6.62
N ASP A 301 9.15 9.05 5.43
CA ASP A 301 7.93 8.70 4.72
C ASP A 301 8.06 7.31 4.11
N TRP A 302 7.13 6.40 4.45
CA TRP A 302 7.13 4.98 4.04
C TRP A 302 6.32 4.76 2.77
N ASP A 303 6.44 5.71 1.84
CA ASP A 303 5.61 5.82 0.65
C ASP A 303 6.26 5.24 -0.62
N CYS A 304 7.40 4.54 -0.48
CA CYS A 304 8.05 3.84 -1.59
C CYS A 304 7.12 2.92 -2.40
N PRO A 305 6.09 2.23 -1.83
CA PRO A 305 5.15 1.47 -2.64
C PRO A 305 4.36 2.35 -3.63
N TYR A 306 3.96 3.56 -3.23
CA TYR A 306 3.17 4.46 -4.10
C TYR A 306 4.01 5.05 -5.21
N TYR A 307 5.24 5.44 -4.90
CA TYR A 307 6.18 5.95 -5.89
C TYR A 307 6.52 4.87 -6.92
N ALA A 308 6.89 3.66 -6.46
CA ALA A 308 7.20 2.54 -7.34
C ALA A 308 5.98 2.13 -8.18
N ALA A 309 4.78 2.09 -7.60
CA ALA A 309 3.57 1.79 -8.35
C ALA A 309 3.32 2.81 -9.48
N SER A 310 3.54 4.11 -9.21
CA SER A 310 3.43 5.16 -10.23
C SER A 310 4.50 5.07 -11.32
N MET A 311 5.72 4.63 -10.98
CA MET A 311 6.78 4.38 -11.96
C MET A 311 6.43 3.17 -12.84
N ALA A 312 5.90 2.10 -12.26
CA ALA A 312 5.41 0.93 -13.00
C ALA A 312 4.26 1.29 -13.95
N ASP A 313 3.34 2.14 -13.47
CA ASP A 313 2.21 2.60 -14.28
C ASP A 313 2.67 3.45 -15.48
N ALA A 314 3.58 4.40 -15.24
CA ALA A 314 4.16 5.24 -16.27
C ALA A 314 4.96 4.43 -17.31
N LEU A 315 5.79 3.47 -16.87
CA LEU A 315 6.50 2.57 -17.78
C LEU A 315 5.55 1.73 -18.63
N SER A 316 4.49 1.21 -18.02
CA SER A 316 3.48 0.43 -18.73
C SER A 316 2.80 1.27 -19.82
N ASP A 317 2.45 2.52 -19.52
CA ASP A 317 1.88 3.44 -20.50
C ASP A 317 2.88 3.85 -21.59
N LEU A 318 4.16 4.04 -21.25
CA LEU A 318 5.19 4.32 -22.26
C LEU A 318 5.36 3.15 -23.23
N VAL A 319 5.46 1.92 -22.73
CA VAL A 319 5.57 0.73 -23.59
C VAL A 319 4.33 0.61 -24.46
N LYS A 320 3.14 0.76 -23.89
CA LYS A 320 1.87 0.60 -24.62
C LYS A 320 1.69 1.65 -25.71
N ASN A 321 2.10 2.90 -25.46
CA ASN A 321 1.89 4.01 -26.39
C ASN A 321 3.05 4.21 -27.37
N ASN A 322 4.27 3.83 -27.00
CA ASN A 322 5.47 4.03 -27.82
C ASN A 322 6.60 3.06 -27.43
N THR A 323 6.53 1.81 -27.91
CA THR A 323 7.57 0.78 -27.66
C THR A 323 8.97 1.19 -28.15
N ALA A 324 9.08 2.05 -29.15
CA ALA A 324 10.36 2.48 -29.70
C ALA A 324 11.19 3.31 -28.71
N LEU A 325 10.53 4.09 -27.85
CA LEU A 325 11.20 4.93 -26.85
C LEU A 325 11.88 4.07 -25.75
N PRO A 326 11.21 3.14 -25.04
CA PRO A 326 11.88 2.23 -24.11
C PRO A 326 12.91 1.31 -24.77
N LEU A 327 12.73 0.94 -26.04
CA LEU A 327 13.66 0.04 -26.72
C LEU A 327 14.95 0.72 -27.18
N ASN A 328 14.86 1.93 -27.76
CA ASN A 328 15.97 2.58 -28.45
C ASN A 328 16.29 4.00 -27.95
N GLY A 329 15.43 4.61 -27.13
CA GLY A 329 15.63 5.96 -26.60
C GLY A 329 16.66 6.01 -25.48
N SER A 330 17.15 7.21 -25.16
CA SER A 330 18.07 7.40 -24.03
C SER A 330 17.33 7.29 -22.69
N ALA A 331 18.03 6.91 -21.62
CA ALA A 331 17.47 6.92 -20.27
C ALA A 331 16.91 8.30 -19.88
N ALA A 332 17.52 9.39 -20.37
CA ALA A 332 17.04 10.76 -20.11
C ALA A 332 15.69 11.04 -20.78
N ASP A 333 15.50 10.62 -22.03
CA ASP A 333 14.24 10.80 -22.76
C ASP A 333 13.12 9.98 -22.11
N ILE A 334 13.41 8.74 -21.73
CA ILE A 334 12.45 7.88 -21.03
C ILE A 334 12.08 8.51 -19.68
N HIS A 335 13.07 8.97 -18.90
CA HIS A 335 12.85 9.60 -17.60
C HIS A 335 11.96 10.84 -17.72
N ASN A 336 12.19 11.71 -18.70
CA ASN A 336 11.37 12.89 -18.92
C ASN A 336 9.94 12.53 -19.35
N ALA A 337 9.79 11.55 -20.25
CA ALA A 337 8.48 11.06 -20.66
C ALA A 337 7.69 10.44 -19.49
N MET A 338 8.36 9.78 -18.54
CA MET A 338 7.73 9.29 -17.32
C MET A 338 7.19 10.42 -16.44
N LYS A 339 7.88 11.57 -16.36
CA LYS A 339 7.41 12.71 -15.54
C LYS A 339 6.05 13.22 -16.00
N ASP A 340 5.80 13.26 -17.30
CA ASP A 340 4.52 13.70 -17.88
C ASP A 340 3.36 12.79 -17.49
N LEU A 341 3.65 11.51 -17.26
CA LEU A 341 2.67 10.49 -16.84
C LEU A 341 2.51 10.42 -15.32
N MET A 342 3.56 10.75 -14.55
CA MET A 342 3.59 10.70 -13.09
C MET A 342 3.03 11.97 -12.43
N GLN A 343 1.82 12.37 -12.82
CA GLN A 343 1.19 13.63 -12.41
C GLN A 343 0.93 13.74 -10.91
N ASP A 344 0.98 12.64 -10.14
CA ASP A 344 0.87 12.69 -8.68
C ASP A 344 2.09 13.32 -8.01
N TYR A 345 3.24 13.30 -8.70
CA TYR A 345 4.55 13.69 -8.16
C TYR A 345 5.26 14.79 -8.96
N TYR A 346 4.89 14.95 -10.23
CA TYR A 346 5.42 16.00 -11.10
C TYR A 346 4.35 17.03 -11.46
N GLN A 347 4.81 18.26 -11.66
CA GLN A 347 4.04 19.35 -12.21
C GLN A 347 4.06 19.30 -13.76
N PRO A 348 3.16 20.02 -14.46
CA PRO A 348 3.14 20.06 -15.92
C PRO A 348 4.43 20.59 -16.56
N ASP A 349 5.24 21.34 -15.83
CA ASP A 349 6.57 21.82 -16.23
C ASP A 349 7.69 20.82 -15.91
N GLN A 350 7.33 19.60 -15.50
CA GLN A 350 8.23 18.50 -15.13
C GLN A 350 9.10 18.74 -13.88
N GLU A 351 8.79 19.79 -13.11
CA GLU A 351 9.35 19.98 -11.77
C GLU A 351 8.67 19.05 -10.76
N ILE A 352 9.41 18.64 -9.75
CA ILE A 352 8.86 17.82 -8.67
C ILE A 352 7.89 18.69 -7.86
N LYS A 353 6.74 18.13 -7.50
CA LYS A 353 5.80 18.81 -6.59
C LYS A 353 6.43 19.07 -5.24
N ASP A 354 5.95 20.10 -4.55
CA ASP A 354 6.37 20.34 -3.19
C ASP A 354 5.97 19.18 -2.26
N ARG A 355 6.61 19.14 -1.09
CA ARG A 355 6.38 18.09 -0.10
C ARG A 355 4.90 17.96 0.28
N ALA A 356 4.21 19.08 0.48
CA ALA A 356 2.81 19.10 0.87
C ALA A 356 1.93 18.46 -0.22
N GLY A 357 2.19 18.77 -1.48
CA GLY A 357 1.50 18.17 -2.63
C GLY A 357 1.71 16.67 -2.73
N ILE A 358 2.95 16.20 -2.59
CA ILE A 358 3.27 14.76 -2.63
C ILE A 358 2.60 14.01 -1.46
N GLN A 359 2.71 14.54 -0.25
CA GLN A 359 2.08 13.94 0.94
C GLN A 359 0.56 13.88 0.80
N HIS A 360 -0.04 14.92 0.23
CA HIS A 360 -1.47 14.92 -0.06
C HIS A 360 -1.83 13.84 -1.09
N SER A 361 -1.11 13.72 -2.21
CA SER A 361 -1.34 12.67 -3.20
C SER A 361 -1.29 11.27 -2.57
N ASN A 362 -0.25 10.98 -1.79
CA ASN A 362 -0.09 9.66 -1.15
C ASN A 362 -1.15 9.40 -0.08
N LEU A 363 -1.54 10.42 0.69
CA LEU A 363 -2.66 10.34 1.64
C LEU A 363 -3.95 9.92 0.94
N LEU A 364 -4.27 10.52 -0.21
CA LEU A 364 -5.47 10.19 -0.98
C LEU A 364 -5.42 8.77 -1.53
N LYS A 365 -4.28 8.33 -2.07
CA LYS A 365 -4.06 6.95 -2.55
C LYS A 365 -4.23 5.93 -1.42
N ARG A 366 -3.60 6.19 -0.27
CA ARG A 366 -3.74 5.37 0.94
C ARG A 366 -5.20 5.25 1.37
N TRP A 367 -5.94 6.36 1.33
CA TRP A 367 -7.34 6.33 1.70
C TRP A 367 -8.17 5.48 0.72
N LYS A 368 -7.92 5.67 -0.57
CA LYS A 368 -8.60 4.95 -1.65
C LYS A 368 -8.37 3.45 -1.54
N SER A 369 -7.14 2.98 -1.35
CA SER A 369 -6.83 1.55 -1.26
C SER A 369 -7.54 0.87 -0.08
N GLY A 370 -7.57 1.53 1.09
CA GLY A 370 -8.34 1.02 2.24
C GLY A 370 -9.84 0.96 1.99
N ARG A 371 -10.40 1.97 1.34
CA ARG A 371 -11.80 1.96 0.92
C ARG A 371 -12.12 0.83 -0.06
N GLU A 372 -11.27 0.57 -1.05
CA GLU A 372 -11.54 -0.51 -2.01
C GLU A 372 -11.50 -1.88 -1.33
N LEU A 373 -10.59 -2.09 -0.36
CA LEU A 373 -10.61 -3.31 0.47
C LEU A 373 -11.96 -3.46 1.20
N ILE A 374 -12.44 -2.41 1.89
CA ILE A 374 -13.74 -2.47 2.59
C ILE A 374 -14.88 -2.84 1.64
N LYS A 375 -14.90 -2.28 0.43
CA LYS A 375 -15.92 -2.64 -0.56
C LYS A 375 -15.82 -4.10 -1.00
N GLU A 376 -14.63 -4.62 -1.22
CA GLU A 376 -14.43 -6.01 -1.64
C GLU A 376 -15.00 -6.97 -0.61
N LEU A 377 -14.78 -6.70 0.67
CA LEU A 377 -15.34 -7.48 1.78
C LEU A 377 -16.87 -7.42 1.85
N VAL A 378 -17.45 -6.24 1.62
CA VAL A 378 -18.90 -6.08 1.52
C VAL A 378 -19.48 -6.84 0.33
N LEU A 379 -18.77 -6.88 -0.81
CA LEU A 379 -19.18 -7.63 -1.99
C LEU A 379 -19.09 -9.14 -1.76
N GLU A 380 -18.03 -9.62 -1.11
CA GLU A 380 -17.87 -11.04 -0.73
C GLU A 380 -19.02 -11.52 0.17
N ASN A 381 -19.42 -10.71 1.15
CA ASN A 381 -20.60 -10.97 1.99
C ASN A 381 -21.87 -11.14 1.16
N SER A 382 -22.07 -10.25 0.19
CA SER A 382 -23.27 -10.27 -0.66
C SER A 382 -23.30 -11.50 -1.56
N ARG A 383 -22.14 -11.93 -2.07
CA ARG A 383 -22.01 -13.14 -2.91
C ARG A 383 -22.24 -14.43 -2.11
N LYS A 384 -21.65 -14.59 -0.92
CA LYS A 384 -21.89 -15.78 -0.09
C LYS A 384 -23.36 -15.94 0.29
N SER A 385 -24.01 -14.83 0.67
CA SER A 385 -25.46 -14.80 0.96
C SER A 385 -26.33 -15.27 -0.23
N SER A 386 -25.91 -15.03 -1.47
CA SER A 386 -26.64 -15.47 -2.67
C SER A 386 -26.44 -16.93 -3.06
N TYR A 387 -25.43 -17.61 -2.53
CA TYR A 387 -25.18 -19.04 -2.77
C TYR A 387 -25.69 -19.94 -1.62
N GLU A 388 -26.14 -19.34 -0.52
CA GLU A 388 -26.73 -20.03 0.65
C GLU A 388 -28.27 -19.93 0.70
N LEU A 389 -28.90 -19.51 -0.42
CA LEU A 389 -30.35 -19.46 -0.60
C LEU A 389 -30.89 -20.62 -1.44
#